data_AF-A0A1M6SWH3-F1
#
_entry.id   AF-A0A1M6SWH3-F1
#
_cell.length_a   1.000
_cell.length_b   1.000
_cell.length_c   1.000
_cell.angle_alpha   90.00
_cell.angle_beta   90.00
_cell.angle_gamma   90.00
#
_symmetry.space_group_name_H-M   'P 1'
#
loop_
_entity.id
_entity.type
_entity.pdbx_description
1 polymer ?
#
loop_
_entity_poly.entity_id
_entity_poly.type
_entity_poly.pdbx_seq_one_letter_code
_entity_poly.pdbx_strand_id
1 'polypeptide(L)'
;MAQFQGQRKLAAILAADVVGYSRLMALDELGTHSRLKSVLAELFRPTVKRHGGRIFKMMGDGALVEFTSVNQAVDCAVELQTLLEKEEQQDSEDVAIKMRIGISLGDVIVAGTDLFGNGVNVAARMESLAEPGSVCISGNVREHLNNSDTIKLIDLGPCLVKNIPQPVQVFQVRRNQEMLKTPAKTLSFKQDIQFCETPDGVQIAYATTGEGPPVVSVSNWLTHLELDVQIPMRREFVRVLSPNKQVIRYDARGSGLSDREVEDFSLNSSVLDLTTVIDALGLEQVSLVGQSQGAAVAAAFAARNPNRVNKMVLCGGYARGRRMRGSKGQIAESDAFITLIREGWGKELDAYVRMFGAFFMPDANADQLSAFTNLQRKATPPENAASIQLAIDSIDISTELSNVQASTLVFHVREDARAPFEEGRRMAAGIPNARFIPLEGRNHVMLADDPSLERFLNEVSRFLEQ
;
A
#
# COMPACT_ATOMS: atom_id res chain seq x y z
N MET A 1 58.00 -5.05 -20.15
CA MET A 1 56.89 -4.54 -19.32
C MET A 1 55.62 -4.69 -20.13
N ALA A 2 54.72 -5.60 -19.74
CA ALA A 2 53.48 -5.84 -20.47
C ALA A 2 52.54 -4.64 -20.27
N GLN A 3 52.13 -4.00 -21.36
CA GLN A 3 51.12 -2.94 -21.36
C GLN A 3 49.78 -3.53 -20.90
N PHE A 4 49.29 -3.09 -19.74
CA PHE A 4 47.92 -3.37 -19.30
C PHE A 4 46.95 -2.63 -20.23
N GLN A 5 46.38 -3.32 -21.23
CA GLN A 5 45.26 -2.82 -22.04
C GLN A 5 43.94 -3.04 -21.28
N GLY A 6 43.75 -2.35 -20.16
CA GLY A 6 42.46 -2.31 -19.48
C GLY A 6 41.55 -1.26 -20.14
N GLN A 7 40.38 -1.65 -20.61
CA GLN A 7 39.38 -0.69 -21.11
C GLN A 7 38.94 0.21 -19.95
N ARG A 8 39.06 1.53 -20.12
CA ARG A 8 38.54 2.52 -19.16
C ARG A 8 37.09 2.81 -19.46
N LYS A 9 36.28 2.94 -18.40
CA LYS A 9 34.91 3.41 -18.50
C LYS A 9 34.51 4.17 -17.23
N LEU A 10 33.50 5.03 -17.37
CA LEU A 10 32.85 5.69 -16.25
C LEU A 10 31.80 4.73 -15.65
N ALA A 11 31.80 4.58 -14.33
CA ALA A 11 30.84 3.72 -13.63
C ALA A 11 30.47 4.29 -12.26
N ALA A 12 29.23 4.03 -11.83
CA ALA A 12 28.83 4.27 -10.45
C ALA A 12 29.19 3.03 -9.62
N ILE A 13 30.02 3.22 -8.59
CA ILE A 13 30.50 2.15 -7.73
C ILE A 13 29.86 2.31 -6.35
N LEU A 14 29.23 1.25 -5.88
CA LEU A 14 28.70 1.11 -4.54
C LEU A 14 29.62 0.17 -3.74
N ALA A 15 30.08 0.63 -2.60
CA ALA A 15 30.78 -0.17 -1.59
C ALA A 15 29.86 -0.33 -0.37
N ALA A 16 29.72 -1.56 0.12
CA ALA A 16 28.94 -1.88 1.32
C ALA A 16 29.77 -2.72 2.28
N ASP A 17 29.58 -2.51 3.59
CA ASP A 17 30.29 -3.22 4.66
C ASP A 17 29.40 -3.37 5.90
N VAL A 18 29.52 -4.48 6.63
CA VAL A 18 28.76 -4.71 7.88
C VAL A 18 29.45 -4.03 9.06
N VAL A 19 28.66 -3.30 9.83
CA VAL A 19 29.12 -2.59 11.01
C VAL A 19 29.47 -3.56 12.13
N GLY A 20 30.74 -3.57 12.53
CA GLY A 20 31.17 -4.32 13.72
C GLY A 20 31.07 -5.84 13.55
N TYR A 21 31.24 -6.35 12.32
CA TYR A 21 31.14 -7.78 12.02
C TYR A 21 32.01 -8.66 12.94
N SER A 22 33.25 -8.27 13.22
CA SER A 22 34.12 -9.00 14.16
C SER A 22 33.55 -9.11 15.58
N ARG A 23 32.81 -8.08 16.03
CA ARG A 23 32.13 -8.09 17.34
C ARG A 23 30.92 -9.01 17.32
N LEU A 24 30.11 -8.96 16.26
CA LEU A 24 28.94 -9.85 16.09
C LEU A 24 29.37 -11.32 16.06
N MET A 25 30.44 -11.62 15.32
CA MET A 25 31.05 -12.96 15.28
C MET A 25 31.57 -13.44 16.64
N ALA A 26 32.06 -12.53 17.49
CA ALA A 26 32.51 -12.87 18.85
C ALA A 26 31.34 -13.15 19.82
N LEU A 27 30.17 -12.56 19.58
CA LEU A 27 28.96 -12.76 20.40
C LEU A 27 28.19 -14.02 20.00
N ASP A 28 28.05 -14.26 18.69
CA ASP A 28 27.36 -15.43 18.14
C ASP A 28 27.89 -15.73 16.74
N GLU A 29 28.90 -16.61 16.66
CA GLU A 29 29.56 -16.98 15.41
C GLU A 29 28.60 -17.64 14.40
N LEU A 30 27.81 -18.62 14.85
CA LEU A 30 26.93 -19.39 13.96
C LEU A 30 25.69 -18.59 13.56
N GLY A 31 25.06 -17.88 14.50
CA GLY A 31 23.87 -17.08 14.21
C GLY A 31 24.19 -15.85 13.38
N THR A 32 25.32 -15.16 13.61
CA THR A 32 25.76 -14.05 12.76
C THR A 32 26.08 -14.51 11.36
N HIS A 33 26.79 -15.64 11.20
CA HIS A 33 27.09 -16.17 9.87
C HIS A 33 25.83 -16.57 9.10
N SER A 34 24.86 -17.22 9.76
CA SER A 34 23.59 -17.61 9.15
C SER A 34 22.73 -16.40 8.76
N ARG A 35 22.61 -15.41 9.63
CA ARG A 35 21.84 -14.17 9.36
C ARG A 35 22.47 -13.36 8.23
N LEU A 36 23.80 -13.16 8.26
CA LEU A 36 24.50 -12.47 7.16
C LEU A 36 24.31 -13.21 5.83
N LYS A 37 24.37 -14.54 5.82
CA LYS A 37 24.12 -15.33 4.62
C LYS A 37 22.69 -15.14 4.10
N SER A 38 21.70 -15.10 4.99
CA SER A 38 20.30 -14.82 4.64
C SER A 38 20.16 -13.41 4.04
N VAL A 39 20.64 -12.39 4.74
CA VAL A 39 20.65 -11.00 4.29
C VAL A 39 21.29 -10.87 2.91
N LEU A 40 22.44 -11.51 2.68
CA LEU A 40 23.11 -11.46 1.38
C LEU A 40 22.33 -12.17 0.26
N ALA A 41 21.69 -13.31 0.57
CA ALA A 41 20.98 -14.12 -0.42
C ALA A 41 19.57 -13.59 -0.75
N GLU A 42 18.85 -13.13 0.26
CA GLU A 42 17.42 -12.79 0.19
C GLU A 42 17.19 -11.29 0.01
N LEU A 43 18.07 -10.43 0.56
CA LEU A 43 17.93 -8.97 0.47
C LEU A 43 18.95 -8.35 -0.48
N PHE A 44 20.25 -8.58 -0.25
CA PHE A 44 21.31 -7.87 -0.97
C PHE A 44 21.35 -8.20 -2.46
N ARG A 45 21.50 -9.48 -2.80
CA ARG A 45 21.60 -9.93 -4.22
C ARG A 45 20.33 -9.62 -5.03
N PRO A 46 19.11 -9.86 -4.53
CA PRO A 46 17.90 -9.55 -5.30
C PRO A 46 17.71 -8.05 -5.52
N THR A 47 18.00 -7.21 -4.52
CA THR A 47 17.87 -5.75 -4.63
C THR A 47 18.89 -5.19 -5.62
N VAL A 48 20.15 -5.61 -5.54
CA VAL A 48 21.18 -5.23 -6.52
C VAL A 48 20.75 -5.62 -7.94
N LYS A 49 20.24 -6.83 -8.13
CA LYS A 49 19.77 -7.29 -9.45
C LYS A 49 18.56 -6.48 -9.95
N ARG A 50 17.61 -6.15 -9.08
CA ARG A 50 16.41 -5.36 -9.40
C ARG A 50 16.77 -3.98 -9.93
N HIS A 51 17.79 -3.34 -9.36
CA HIS A 51 18.30 -2.04 -9.78
C HIS A 51 19.34 -2.09 -10.91
N GLY A 52 19.56 -3.26 -11.51
CA GLY A 52 20.49 -3.41 -12.63
C GLY A 52 21.98 -3.36 -12.23
N GLY A 53 22.29 -3.56 -10.94
CA GLY A 53 23.65 -3.60 -10.44
C GLY A 53 24.33 -4.95 -10.69
N ARG A 54 25.65 -4.92 -10.86
CA ARG A 54 26.52 -6.09 -11.01
C ARG A 54 27.50 -6.16 -9.85
N ILE A 55 27.34 -7.15 -8.98
CA ILE A 55 28.32 -7.45 -7.93
C ILE A 55 29.57 -8.00 -8.61
N PHE A 56 30.68 -7.26 -8.52
CA PHE A 56 31.95 -7.68 -9.13
C PHE A 56 32.95 -8.19 -8.10
N LYS A 57 32.74 -7.91 -6.80
CA LYS A 57 33.59 -8.39 -5.72
C LYS A 57 32.80 -8.57 -4.42
N MET A 58 33.07 -9.66 -3.72
CA MET A 58 32.61 -9.92 -2.35
C MET A 58 33.83 -10.01 -1.42
N MET A 59 33.73 -9.47 -0.21
CA MET A 59 34.84 -9.34 0.74
C MET A 59 34.49 -9.96 2.10
N GLY A 60 33.67 -11.02 2.09
CA GLY A 60 33.13 -11.63 3.31
C GLY A 60 31.86 -10.91 3.74
N ASP A 61 32.01 -9.92 4.61
CA ASP A 61 30.97 -9.03 5.15
C ASP A 61 30.75 -7.76 4.31
N GLY A 62 31.63 -7.48 3.35
CA GLY A 62 31.49 -6.39 2.40
C GLY A 62 31.25 -6.81 0.95
N ALA A 63 30.82 -5.86 0.13
CA ALA A 63 30.58 -6.04 -1.31
C ALA A 63 30.91 -4.79 -2.13
N LEU A 64 31.38 -5.00 -3.36
CA LEU A 64 31.52 -3.95 -4.37
C LEU A 64 30.60 -4.25 -5.57
N VAL A 65 29.81 -3.24 -5.93
CA VAL A 65 28.77 -3.32 -6.94
C VAL A 65 28.95 -2.21 -7.96
N GLU A 66 28.82 -2.56 -9.23
CA GLU A 66 28.85 -1.63 -10.35
C GLU A 66 27.43 -1.35 -10.86
N PHE A 67 27.14 -0.08 -11.12
CA PHE A 67 25.93 0.38 -11.79
C PHE A 67 26.26 1.24 -13.00
N THR A 68 25.39 1.16 -14.01
CA THR A 68 25.46 2.02 -15.20
C THR A 68 24.88 3.42 -14.96
N SER A 69 24.17 3.63 -13.85
CA SER A 69 23.52 4.89 -13.49
C SER A 69 23.76 5.23 -12.02
N VAL A 70 24.01 6.51 -11.74
CA VAL A 70 24.08 7.06 -10.38
C VAL A 70 22.75 6.88 -9.64
N ASN A 71 21.62 7.15 -10.31
CA ASN A 71 20.30 7.02 -9.70
C ASN A 71 20.04 5.57 -9.26
N GLN A 72 20.34 4.59 -10.11
CA GLN A 72 20.21 3.17 -9.77
C GLN A 72 21.06 2.77 -8.56
N ALA A 73 22.29 3.28 -8.46
CA ALA A 73 23.15 3.00 -7.32
C ALA A 73 22.58 3.58 -6.01
N VAL A 74 22.07 4.82 -6.06
CA VAL A 74 21.49 5.50 -4.89
C VAL A 74 20.17 4.86 -4.48
N ASP A 75 19.27 4.56 -5.42
CA ASP A 75 17.99 3.90 -5.16
C ASP A 75 18.20 2.52 -4.56
N CYS A 76 19.15 1.74 -5.10
CA CYS A 76 19.55 0.45 -4.54
C CYS A 76 20.06 0.58 -3.10
N ALA A 77 20.94 1.55 -2.83
CA ALA A 77 21.50 1.74 -1.49
C ALA A 77 20.43 2.14 -0.46
N VAL A 78 19.51 3.02 -0.85
CA VAL A 78 18.40 3.47 0.01
C VAL A 78 17.43 2.34 0.30
N GLU A 79 17.09 1.53 -0.72
CA GLU A 79 16.24 0.35 -0.53
C GLU A 79 16.91 -0.69 0.37
N LEU A 80 18.21 -0.97 0.16
CA LEU A 80 18.97 -1.91 1.01
C LEU A 80 18.95 -1.48 2.48
N GLN A 81 19.22 -0.21 2.78
CA GLN A 81 19.15 0.28 4.17
C GLN A 81 17.73 0.17 4.75
N THR A 82 16.70 0.30 3.92
CA THR A 82 15.30 0.19 4.35
C THR A 82 14.92 -1.25 4.65
N LEU A 83 15.34 -2.20 3.80
CA LEU A 83 15.07 -3.63 4.01
C LEU A 83 15.83 -4.17 5.22
N LEU A 84 17.10 -3.77 5.39
CA LEU A 84 17.91 -4.16 6.55
C LEU A 84 17.32 -3.65 7.87
N GLU A 85 16.85 -2.40 7.90
CA GLU A 85 16.20 -1.84 9.09
C GLU A 85 14.90 -2.56 9.45
N LYS A 86 14.15 -3.07 8.44
CA LYS A 86 12.92 -3.84 8.66
C LYS A 86 13.18 -5.27 9.13
N GLU A 87 14.18 -5.93 8.55
CA GLU A 87 14.52 -7.31 8.90
C GLU A 87 15.07 -7.41 10.33
N GLU A 88 15.92 -6.45 10.71
CA GLU A 88 16.63 -6.47 12.00
C GLU A 88 15.88 -5.72 13.11
N GLN A 89 14.64 -5.28 12.85
CA GLN A 89 13.80 -4.50 13.79
C GLN A 89 13.33 -5.31 15.01
N GLN A 90 13.38 -6.65 14.94
CA GLN A 90 12.99 -7.56 16.02
C GLN A 90 14.18 -7.98 16.90
N ASP A 91 15.40 -7.70 16.47
CA ASP A 91 16.62 -8.07 17.16
C ASP A 91 17.07 -6.94 18.11
N SER A 92 17.77 -7.29 19.19
CA SER A 92 18.34 -6.27 20.08
C SER A 92 19.40 -5.45 19.33
N GLU A 93 19.54 -4.16 19.67
CA GLU A 93 20.49 -3.26 18.99
C GLU A 93 21.93 -3.81 18.99
N ASP A 94 22.27 -4.64 19.98
CA ASP A 94 23.59 -5.24 20.15
C ASP A 94 23.92 -6.33 19.12
N VAL A 95 22.91 -7.00 18.54
CA VAL A 95 23.07 -8.12 17.60
C VAL A 95 22.55 -7.83 16.19
N ALA A 96 21.92 -6.68 15.96
CA ALA A 96 21.36 -6.27 14.67
C ALA A 96 22.45 -6.03 13.60
N ILE A 97 22.25 -6.57 12.39
CA ILE A 97 23.13 -6.38 11.23
C ILE A 97 22.86 -5.01 10.60
N LYS A 98 23.76 -4.05 10.82
CA LYS A 98 23.75 -2.74 10.16
C LYS A 98 24.82 -2.69 9.08
N MET A 99 24.53 -2.07 7.93
CA MET A 99 25.52 -1.85 6.88
C MET A 99 25.87 -0.36 6.73
N ARG A 100 27.11 -0.06 6.36
CA ARG A 100 27.53 1.23 5.81
C ARG A 100 27.58 1.11 4.30
N ILE A 101 27.14 2.14 3.59
CA ILE A 101 27.18 2.17 2.13
C ILE A 101 27.82 3.46 1.63
N GLY A 102 28.72 3.34 0.67
CA GLY A 102 29.40 4.44 0.00
C GLY A 102 29.21 4.38 -1.51
N ILE A 103 28.90 5.51 -2.15
CA ILE A 103 28.73 5.59 -3.60
C ILE A 103 29.65 6.64 -4.21
N SER A 104 30.32 6.27 -5.29
CA SER A 104 31.10 7.21 -6.10
C SER A 104 30.86 7.02 -7.59
N LEU A 105 31.01 8.10 -8.34
CA LEU A 105 31.05 8.10 -9.80
C LEU A 105 32.46 8.48 -10.24
N GLY A 106 33.11 7.61 -11.00
CA GLY A 106 34.47 7.87 -11.49
C GLY A 106 34.98 6.84 -12.48
N ASP A 107 36.14 7.15 -13.06
CA ASP A 107 36.80 6.25 -14.00
C ASP A 107 37.26 4.96 -13.31
N VAL A 108 36.94 3.84 -13.96
CA VAL A 108 37.38 2.50 -13.58
C VAL A 108 38.07 1.82 -14.76
N ILE A 109 39.06 1.01 -14.44
CA ILE A 109 39.81 0.15 -15.34
C ILE A 109 39.23 -1.26 -15.19
N VAL A 110 38.74 -1.81 -16.29
CA VAL A 110 38.22 -3.18 -16.34
C VAL A 110 39.39 -4.16 -16.44
N ALA A 111 39.48 -5.09 -15.50
CA ALA A 111 40.45 -6.18 -15.50
C ALA A 111 39.71 -7.51 -15.34
N GLY A 112 39.32 -8.12 -16.46
CA GLY A 112 38.47 -9.31 -16.46
C GLY A 112 37.09 -9.01 -15.88
N THR A 113 36.72 -9.68 -14.78
CA THR A 113 35.45 -9.45 -14.09
C THR A 113 35.53 -8.38 -12.98
N ASP A 114 36.75 -7.97 -12.59
CA ASP A 114 37.01 -7.03 -11.50
C ASP A 114 37.22 -5.59 -12.02
N LEU A 115 37.06 -4.61 -11.14
CA LEU A 115 37.19 -3.18 -11.45
C LEU A 115 38.19 -2.54 -10.48
N PHE A 116 39.08 -1.73 -11.05
CA PHE A 116 40.08 -0.98 -10.29
C PHE A 116 40.03 0.49 -10.68
N GLY A 117 40.44 1.38 -9.77
CA GLY A 117 40.61 2.79 -10.11
C GLY A 117 40.08 3.72 -9.04
N ASN A 118 40.11 5.01 -9.36
CA ASN A 118 39.77 6.05 -8.42
C ASN A 118 38.31 5.95 -7.94
N GLY A 119 37.37 5.62 -8.84
CA GLY A 119 35.95 5.45 -8.47
C GLY A 119 35.72 4.37 -7.41
N VAL A 120 36.46 3.26 -7.47
CA VAL A 120 36.38 2.18 -6.48
C VAL A 120 36.97 2.60 -5.14
N ASN A 121 38.13 3.25 -5.16
CA ASN A 121 38.78 3.75 -3.95
C ASN A 121 37.93 4.80 -3.24
N VAL A 122 37.35 5.76 -3.99
CA VAL A 122 36.49 6.80 -3.42
C VAL A 122 35.22 6.18 -2.84
N ALA A 123 34.57 5.22 -3.51
CA ALA A 123 33.37 4.55 -3.01
C ALA A 123 33.62 3.84 -1.66
N ALA A 124 34.73 3.09 -1.53
CA ALA A 124 35.11 2.47 -0.26
C ALA A 124 35.39 3.50 0.84
N ARG A 125 35.85 4.71 0.49
CA ARG A 125 36.01 5.78 1.48
C ARG A 125 34.69 6.40 1.87
N MET A 126 33.76 6.58 0.94
CA MET A 126 32.40 7.03 1.27
C MET A 126 31.74 6.06 2.24
N GLU A 127 31.91 4.75 2.05
CA GLU A 127 31.39 3.72 2.96
C GLU A 127 31.98 3.93 4.37
N SER A 128 33.30 4.07 4.48
CA SER A 128 33.95 4.25 5.78
C SER A 128 33.57 5.53 6.52
N LEU A 129 33.07 6.54 5.80
CA LEU A 129 32.58 7.81 6.36
C LEU A 129 31.09 7.74 6.73
N ALA A 130 30.36 6.73 6.25
CA ALA A 130 28.95 6.59 6.57
C ALA A 130 28.77 6.18 8.05
N GLU A 131 27.78 6.76 8.71
CA GLU A 131 27.30 6.25 10.00
C GLU A 131 26.66 4.86 9.81
N PRO A 132 26.63 4.01 10.85
CA PRO A 132 25.94 2.72 10.79
C PRO A 132 24.49 2.85 10.28
N GLY A 133 24.14 2.08 9.25
CA GLY A 133 22.80 2.13 8.65
C GLY A 133 22.56 3.32 7.71
N SER A 134 23.61 4.05 7.32
CA SER A 134 23.50 5.22 6.44
C SER A 134 24.25 5.06 5.11
N VAL A 135 23.99 5.99 4.18
CA VAL A 135 24.61 6.04 2.86
C VAL A 135 25.35 7.37 2.71
N CYS A 136 26.61 7.32 2.25
CA CYS A 136 27.38 8.50 1.87
C CYS A 136 27.70 8.49 0.37
N ILE A 137 27.66 9.67 -0.24
CA ILE A 137 27.94 9.85 -1.66
C ILE A 137 28.99 10.94 -1.90
N SER A 138 29.81 10.76 -2.93
CA SER A 138 30.77 11.78 -3.37
C SER A 138 30.11 12.93 -4.14
N GLY A 139 30.76 14.09 -4.24
CA GLY A 139 30.28 15.25 -5.00
C GLY A 139 29.90 14.95 -6.46
N ASN A 140 30.69 14.13 -7.16
CA ASN A 140 30.36 13.72 -8.53
C ASN A 140 29.03 12.99 -8.63
N VAL A 141 28.67 12.22 -7.61
CA VAL A 141 27.36 11.53 -7.53
C VAL A 141 26.26 12.57 -7.31
N ARG A 142 26.46 13.53 -6.40
CA ARG A 142 25.49 14.62 -6.15
C ARG A 142 25.15 15.41 -7.41
N GLU A 143 26.14 15.70 -8.24
CA GLU A 143 25.99 16.47 -9.48
C GLU A 143 25.19 15.72 -10.56
N HIS A 144 25.29 14.39 -10.60
CA HIS A 144 24.65 13.53 -11.60
C HIS A 144 23.39 12.83 -11.07
N LEU A 145 23.02 13.10 -9.81
CA LEU A 145 21.81 12.59 -9.18
C LEU A 145 20.64 13.50 -9.54
N ASN A 146 19.56 12.92 -10.06
CA ASN A 146 18.34 13.68 -10.32
C ASN A 146 17.73 14.15 -9.01
N ASN A 147 17.04 15.29 -9.04
CA ASN A 147 16.26 15.71 -7.89
C ASN A 147 15.20 14.65 -7.60
N SER A 148 15.22 14.10 -6.39
CA SER A 148 14.30 13.08 -5.92
C SER A 148 13.73 13.53 -4.58
N ASP A 149 12.40 13.60 -4.48
CA ASP A 149 11.70 14.03 -3.27
C ASP A 149 11.83 13.02 -2.11
N THR A 150 12.31 11.81 -2.41
CA THR A 150 12.41 10.68 -1.47
C THR A 150 13.66 10.73 -0.59
N ILE A 151 14.67 11.52 -0.97
CA ILE A 151 15.96 11.64 -0.27
C ILE A 151 16.32 13.10 0.00
N LYS A 152 16.85 13.37 1.20
CA LYS A 152 17.49 14.63 1.56
C LYS A 152 19.00 14.42 1.60
N LEU A 153 19.74 15.33 0.97
CA LEU A 153 21.20 15.28 0.94
C LEU A 153 21.73 16.28 1.95
N ILE A 154 22.43 15.77 2.96
CA ILE A 154 23.10 16.59 3.97
C ILE A 154 24.54 16.76 3.53
N ASP A 155 24.94 18.00 3.31
CA ASP A 155 26.33 18.34 3.00
C ASP A 155 27.20 18.16 4.24
N LEU A 156 28.17 17.24 4.17
CA LEU A 156 29.17 17.01 5.22
C LEU A 156 30.46 17.80 4.98
N GLY A 157 30.53 18.54 3.88
CA GLY A 157 31.71 19.32 3.51
C GLY A 157 32.82 18.50 2.83
N PRO A 158 33.96 19.15 2.54
CA PRO A 158 35.14 18.50 1.99
C PRO A 158 35.83 17.63 3.04
N CYS A 159 35.95 16.33 2.77
CA CYS A 159 36.67 15.38 3.63
C CYS A 159 38.03 15.02 3.03
N LEU A 160 39.08 15.12 3.85
CA LEU A 160 40.39 14.56 3.53
C LEU A 160 40.35 13.04 3.76
N VAL A 161 40.54 12.28 2.69
CA VAL A 161 40.56 10.82 2.74
C VAL A 161 41.97 10.30 2.47
N LYS A 162 42.39 9.26 3.19
CA LYS A 162 43.73 8.69 3.05
C LYS A 162 44.02 8.33 1.59
N ASN A 163 45.17 8.79 1.09
CA ASN A 163 45.71 8.53 -0.26
C ASN A 163 44.97 9.20 -1.43
N ILE A 164 44.19 10.26 -1.17
CA ILE A 164 43.67 11.16 -2.22
C ILE A 164 44.19 12.58 -1.94
N PRO A 165 44.94 13.20 -2.86
CA PRO A 165 45.61 14.47 -2.61
C PRO A 165 44.67 15.67 -2.54
N GLN A 166 43.43 15.55 -3.04
CA GLN A 166 42.41 16.60 -2.99
C GLN A 166 41.26 16.19 -2.07
N PRO A 167 40.70 17.11 -1.27
CA PRO A 167 39.50 16.86 -0.49
C PRO A 167 38.33 16.45 -1.40
N VAL A 168 37.57 15.44 -0.99
CA VAL A 168 36.37 15.00 -1.70
C VAL A 168 35.15 15.59 -0.99
N GLN A 169 34.27 16.26 -1.72
CA GLN A 169 32.99 16.71 -1.16
C GLN A 169 32.12 15.49 -0.82
N VAL A 170 31.58 15.42 0.40
CA VAL A 170 30.78 14.29 0.87
C VAL A 170 29.38 14.74 1.23
N PHE A 171 28.39 13.96 0.82
CA PHE A 171 27.00 14.15 1.23
C PHE A 171 26.49 12.88 1.91
N GLN A 172 25.80 13.03 3.04
CA GLN A 172 25.03 11.94 3.63
C GLN A 172 23.65 11.92 2.96
N VAL A 173 23.25 10.76 2.45
CA VAL A 173 21.89 10.55 1.99
C VAL A 173 21.07 10.21 3.23
N ARG A 174 20.24 11.16 3.66
CA ARG A 174 19.17 10.86 4.60
C ARG A 174 17.93 10.54 3.81
N ARG A 175 17.28 9.44 4.16
CA ARG A 175 15.91 9.23 3.71
C ARG A 175 15.11 10.43 4.18
N ASN A 176 14.25 10.96 3.33
CA ASN A 176 13.33 11.98 3.78
C ASN A 176 12.39 11.32 4.79
N GLN A 177 12.74 11.34 6.07
CA GLN A 177 11.93 10.75 7.14
C GLN A 177 10.61 11.51 7.33
N GLU A 178 10.44 12.70 6.75
CA GLU A 178 9.12 13.32 6.63
C GLU A 178 8.25 12.64 5.55
N MET A 179 8.84 11.81 4.67
CA MET A 179 8.16 10.95 3.69
C MET A 179 8.00 9.48 4.16
N LEU A 180 8.93 8.97 5.00
CA LEU A 180 8.82 7.64 5.63
C LEU A 180 8.09 7.66 7.00
N LYS A 181 7.99 8.84 7.62
CA LYS A 181 7.07 9.17 8.73
C LYS A 181 6.08 10.25 8.30
N THR A 182 5.69 10.33 7.03
CA THR A 182 4.40 10.99 6.77
C THR A 182 3.33 10.00 7.20
N PRO A 183 2.48 10.32 8.20
CA PRO A 183 1.07 9.99 8.00
C PRO A 183 0.75 10.51 6.61
N ALA A 184 0.33 9.62 5.69
CA ALA A 184 0.04 9.90 4.28
C ALA A 184 -0.05 11.40 4.04
N LYS A 185 0.99 12.04 3.46
CA LYS A 185 1.04 13.48 3.14
C LYS A 185 -0.38 13.86 2.79
N THR A 186 -1.10 14.56 3.67
CA THR A 186 -2.57 14.59 3.61
C THR A 186 -2.90 15.06 2.22
N LEU A 187 -3.27 14.13 1.34
CA LEU A 187 -3.99 14.42 0.13
C LEU A 187 -5.36 14.79 0.67
N SER A 188 -5.40 15.99 1.24
CA SER A 188 -6.60 16.77 1.36
C SER A 188 -6.89 17.09 -0.10
N PHE A 189 -7.62 16.18 -0.73
CA PHE A 189 -8.50 16.62 -1.78
C PHE A 189 -9.31 17.75 -1.16
N LYS A 190 -9.40 18.89 -1.84
CA LYS A 190 -10.38 19.89 -1.43
C LYS A 190 -11.73 19.19 -1.55
N GLN A 191 -12.30 18.86 -0.39
CA GLN A 191 -13.56 18.17 -0.28
C GLN A 191 -14.45 19.04 0.60
N ASP A 192 -15.67 19.23 0.17
CA ASP A 192 -16.69 19.92 0.95
C ASP A 192 -17.48 18.83 1.68
N ILE A 193 -17.34 18.79 3.01
CA ILE A 193 -18.09 17.86 3.87
C ILE A 193 -19.42 18.52 4.22
N GLN A 194 -20.49 17.79 3.95
CA GLN A 194 -21.86 18.21 4.17
C GLN A 194 -22.62 17.08 4.87
N PHE A 195 -23.80 17.41 5.39
CA PHE A 195 -24.64 16.47 6.11
C PHE A 195 -26.05 16.48 5.52
N CYS A 196 -26.68 15.31 5.49
CA CYS A 196 -28.09 15.15 5.18
C CYS A 196 -28.74 14.25 6.23
N GLU A 197 -30.02 14.44 6.50
CA GLU A 197 -30.78 13.62 7.45
C GLU A 197 -31.66 12.63 6.69
N THR A 198 -31.60 11.36 7.06
CA THR A 198 -32.45 10.32 6.51
C THR A 198 -33.87 10.41 7.07
N PRO A 199 -34.88 9.83 6.39
CA PRO A 199 -36.26 9.82 6.90
C PRO A 199 -36.45 9.17 8.29
N ASP A 200 -35.54 8.30 8.70
CA ASP A 200 -35.51 7.68 10.03
C ASP A 200 -34.69 8.49 11.07
N GLY A 201 -34.27 9.70 10.72
CA GLY A 201 -33.65 10.66 11.65
C GLY A 201 -32.15 10.47 11.87
N VAL A 202 -31.45 9.76 10.98
CA VAL A 202 -30.00 9.54 11.06
C VAL A 202 -29.28 10.58 10.22
N GLN A 203 -28.32 11.30 10.81
CA GLN A 203 -27.47 12.23 10.07
C GLN A 203 -26.34 11.49 9.35
N ILE A 204 -26.25 11.69 8.04
CA ILE A 204 -25.24 11.10 7.16
C ILE A 204 -24.30 12.19 6.65
N ALA A 205 -23.01 12.03 6.94
CA ALA A 205 -21.95 12.86 6.41
C ALA A 205 -21.55 12.40 5.00
N TYR A 206 -21.45 13.33 4.06
CA TYR A 206 -20.97 13.08 2.70
C TYR A 206 -19.98 14.15 2.26
N ALA A 207 -19.13 13.79 1.30
CA ALA A 207 -18.17 14.69 0.69
C ALA A 207 -18.16 14.54 -0.83
N THR A 208 -17.94 15.66 -1.50
CA THR A 208 -17.75 15.70 -2.95
C THR A 208 -16.32 16.12 -3.30
N THR A 209 -15.78 15.60 -4.40
CA THR A 209 -14.45 15.95 -4.90
C THR A 209 -14.45 15.94 -6.42
N GLY A 210 -13.98 17.02 -7.03
CA GLY A 210 -13.99 17.18 -8.48
C GLY A 210 -15.33 17.64 -9.04
N GLU A 211 -15.36 17.86 -10.34
CA GLU A 211 -16.53 18.30 -11.10
C GLU A 211 -16.77 17.35 -12.28
N GLY A 212 -17.99 17.29 -12.80
CA GLY A 212 -18.37 16.45 -13.94
C GLY A 212 -19.42 15.38 -13.59
N PRO A 213 -19.57 14.34 -14.42
CA PRO A 213 -20.58 13.30 -14.19
C PRO A 213 -20.45 12.64 -12.81
N PRO A 214 -21.56 12.45 -12.07
CA PRO A 214 -21.54 11.98 -10.69
C PRO A 214 -21.20 10.49 -10.58
N VAL A 215 -20.22 10.18 -9.73
CA VAL A 215 -19.81 8.82 -9.38
C VAL A 215 -19.87 8.67 -7.86
N VAL A 216 -20.81 7.88 -7.37
CA VAL A 216 -20.94 7.60 -5.93
C VAL A 216 -20.12 6.36 -5.58
N SER A 217 -19.13 6.56 -4.71
CA SER A 217 -18.46 5.46 -4.02
C SER A 217 -19.35 5.01 -2.87
N VAL A 218 -20.05 3.90 -3.07
CA VAL A 218 -21.00 3.36 -2.10
C VAL A 218 -20.25 2.90 -0.84
N SER A 219 -20.72 3.35 0.32
CA SER A 219 -20.07 3.10 1.60
C SER A 219 -19.97 1.59 1.89
N ASN A 220 -18.95 1.22 2.66
CA ASN A 220 -18.63 -0.16 2.99
C ASN A 220 -17.89 -0.24 4.33
N TRP A 221 -17.48 -1.44 4.73
CA TRP A 221 -16.72 -1.71 5.95
C TRP A 221 -15.29 -1.14 5.91
N LEU A 222 -14.89 -0.17 6.72
CA LEU A 222 -15.68 0.92 7.33
C LEU A 222 -15.19 2.22 6.69
N THR A 223 -16.04 3.24 6.62
CA THR A 223 -15.71 4.53 6.00
C THR A 223 -15.46 5.61 7.04
N HIS A 224 -14.52 6.50 6.75
CA HIS A 224 -14.33 7.77 7.44
C HIS A 224 -13.83 8.82 6.44
N LEU A 225 -14.64 9.83 6.12
CA LEU A 225 -14.36 10.79 5.03
C LEU A 225 -12.98 11.46 5.08
N GLU A 226 -12.51 11.77 6.29
CA GLU A 226 -11.20 12.38 6.55
C GLU A 226 -10.04 11.38 6.60
N LEU A 227 -10.27 10.13 7.01
CA LEU A 227 -9.21 9.14 7.23
C LEU A 227 -9.04 8.17 6.07
N ASP A 228 -10.08 7.98 5.25
CA ASP A 228 -10.11 7.01 4.15
C ASP A 228 -9.01 7.22 3.11
N VAL A 229 -8.52 8.46 2.97
CA VAL A 229 -7.37 8.80 2.11
C VAL A 229 -6.05 8.13 2.54
N GLN A 230 -6.01 7.55 3.74
CA GLN A 230 -4.87 6.76 4.22
C GLN A 230 -4.85 5.36 3.59
N ILE A 231 -6.00 4.85 3.11
CA ILE A 231 -6.09 3.56 2.45
C ILE A 231 -5.71 3.73 0.97
N PRO A 232 -4.67 3.05 0.46
CA PRO A 232 -4.18 3.26 -0.90
C PRO A 232 -5.25 3.12 -1.97
N MET A 233 -6.03 2.03 -1.96
CA MET A 233 -7.10 1.81 -2.94
C MET A 233 -8.13 2.96 -2.95
N ARG A 234 -8.53 3.46 -1.78
CA ARG A 234 -9.51 4.57 -1.67
C ARG A 234 -8.91 5.90 -2.15
N ARG A 235 -7.66 6.17 -1.78
CA ARG A 235 -6.93 7.37 -2.20
C ARG A 235 -6.73 7.43 -3.71
N GLU A 236 -6.22 6.34 -4.30
CA GLU A 236 -5.97 6.29 -5.74
C GLU A 236 -7.27 6.35 -6.54
N PHE A 237 -8.36 5.75 -6.03
CA PHE A 237 -9.68 5.86 -6.64
C PHE A 237 -10.15 7.32 -6.76
N VAL A 238 -10.08 8.10 -5.68
CA VAL A 238 -10.43 9.53 -5.72
C VAL A 238 -9.49 10.29 -6.66
N ARG A 239 -8.17 10.07 -6.55
CA ARG A 239 -7.15 10.76 -7.35
C ARG A 239 -7.33 10.54 -8.86
N VAL A 240 -7.67 9.33 -9.28
CA VAL A 240 -7.80 8.96 -10.69
C VAL A 240 -9.11 9.49 -11.29
N LEU A 241 -10.21 9.48 -10.54
CA LEU A 241 -11.53 9.86 -11.08
C LEU A 241 -11.87 11.34 -10.93
N SER A 242 -11.44 11.99 -9.84
CA SER A 242 -11.82 13.39 -9.56
C SER A 242 -11.39 14.44 -10.59
N PRO A 243 -10.39 14.23 -11.46
CA PRO A 243 -10.10 15.20 -12.53
C PRO A 243 -11.22 15.40 -13.53
N ASN A 244 -12.06 14.38 -13.78
CA ASN A 244 -13.08 14.40 -14.84
C ASN A 244 -14.49 13.98 -14.35
N LYS A 245 -14.63 13.67 -13.05
CA LYS A 245 -15.86 13.18 -12.44
C LYS A 245 -16.07 13.88 -11.11
N GLN A 246 -17.33 14.09 -10.75
CA GLN A 246 -17.69 14.44 -9.39
C GLN A 246 -17.74 13.15 -8.56
N VAL A 247 -16.70 12.92 -7.74
CA VAL A 247 -16.61 11.74 -6.87
C VAL A 247 -17.34 12.06 -5.56
N ILE A 248 -18.37 11.29 -5.27
CA ILE A 248 -19.20 11.42 -4.07
C ILE A 248 -18.86 10.26 -3.12
N ARG A 249 -18.52 10.58 -1.88
CA ARG A 249 -18.26 9.62 -0.81
C ARG A 249 -19.16 9.97 0.37
N TYR A 250 -19.52 9.00 1.18
CA TYR A 250 -20.26 9.23 2.41
C TYR A 250 -19.88 8.22 3.47
N ASP A 251 -20.01 8.62 4.72
CA ASP A 251 -19.81 7.72 5.84
C ASP A 251 -21.12 6.99 6.13
N ALA A 252 -21.09 5.65 6.18
CA ALA A 252 -22.26 4.87 6.55
C ALA A 252 -22.77 5.25 7.95
N ARG A 253 -24.08 5.10 8.21
CA ARG A 253 -24.63 5.16 9.57
C ARG A 253 -23.81 4.30 10.53
N GLY A 254 -23.57 4.80 11.75
CA GLY A 254 -22.71 4.15 12.74
C GLY A 254 -21.21 4.35 12.55
N SER A 255 -20.77 5.05 11.50
CA SER A 255 -19.35 5.17 11.12
C SER A 255 -18.92 6.59 10.78
N GLY A 256 -17.62 6.86 10.95
CA GLY A 256 -16.98 8.09 10.49
C GLY A 256 -17.56 9.34 11.14
N LEU A 257 -17.95 10.30 10.31
CA LEU A 257 -18.57 11.56 10.71
C LEU A 257 -20.11 11.50 10.73
N SER A 258 -20.73 10.40 10.29
CA SER A 258 -22.17 10.19 10.41
C SER A 258 -22.55 9.84 11.85
N ASP A 259 -23.85 9.92 12.16
CA ASP A 259 -24.38 9.56 13.46
C ASP A 259 -23.96 8.13 13.86
N ARG A 260 -23.53 8.00 15.11
CA ARG A 260 -23.02 6.75 15.67
C ARG A 260 -24.04 6.01 16.53
N GLU A 261 -25.03 6.68 17.07
CA GLU A 261 -26.09 6.06 17.87
C GLU A 261 -27.21 5.60 16.93
N VAL A 262 -27.12 4.35 16.46
CA VAL A 262 -28.02 3.80 15.43
C VAL A 262 -28.40 2.37 15.78
N GLU A 263 -29.68 2.03 15.64
CA GLU A 263 -30.21 0.71 15.98
C GLU A 263 -30.28 -0.23 14.77
N ASP A 264 -30.61 0.29 13.58
CA ASP A 264 -30.77 -0.51 12.36
C ASP A 264 -29.61 -0.35 11.37
N PHE A 265 -28.87 -1.44 11.16
CA PHE A 265 -27.78 -1.56 10.19
C PHE A 265 -28.17 -2.40 8.96
N SER A 266 -29.47 -2.69 8.77
CA SER A 266 -29.95 -3.54 7.68
C SER A 266 -29.54 -3.04 6.30
N LEU A 267 -29.62 -3.93 5.30
CA LEU A 267 -29.46 -3.57 3.90
C LEU A 267 -30.42 -2.44 3.49
N ASN A 268 -31.66 -2.46 4.00
CA ASN A 268 -32.65 -1.44 3.67
C ASN A 268 -32.23 -0.07 4.19
N SER A 269 -31.71 -0.01 5.41
CA SER A 269 -31.14 1.20 6.00
C SER A 269 -29.89 1.68 5.25
N SER A 270 -29.04 0.77 4.78
CA SER A 270 -27.89 1.13 3.93
C SER A 270 -28.32 1.71 2.56
N VAL A 271 -29.38 1.15 1.96
CA VAL A 271 -29.97 1.66 0.72
C VAL A 271 -30.67 3.00 0.95
N LEU A 272 -31.29 3.20 2.11
CA LEU A 272 -31.88 4.47 2.53
C LEU A 272 -30.81 5.56 2.61
N ASP A 273 -29.68 5.30 3.28
CA ASP A 273 -28.55 6.24 3.39
C ASP A 273 -28.06 6.68 2.00
N LEU A 274 -27.83 5.71 1.10
CA LEU A 274 -27.40 5.99 -0.27
C LEU A 274 -28.42 6.85 -1.01
N THR A 275 -29.71 6.52 -0.87
CA THR A 275 -30.81 7.27 -1.49
C THR A 275 -30.82 8.72 -0.99
N THR A 276 -30.74 8.92 0.32
CA THR A 276 -30.72 10.25 0.94
C THR A 276 -29.54 11.09 0.49
N VAL A 277 -28.33 10.52 0.37
CA VAL A 277 -27.15 11.26 -0.11
C VAL A 277 -27.32 11.69 -1.57
N ILE A 278 -27.82 10.82 -2.44
CA ILE A 278 -28.05 11.15 -3.85
C ILE A 278 -29.13 12.23 -3.98
N ASP A 279 -30.21 12.13 -3.19
CA ASP A 279 -31.32 13.09 -3.21
C ASP A 279 -30.92 14.45 -2.64
N ALA A 280 -30.09 14.48 -1.59
CA ALA A 280 -29.56 15.72 -1.01
C ALA A 280 -28.70 16.52 -2.01
N LEU A 281 -28.05 15.82 -2.94
CA LEU A 281 -27.28 16.42 -4.05
C LEU A 281 -28.16 16.78 -5.27
N GLY A 282 -29.46 16.46 -5.25
CA GLY A 282 -30.38 16.72 -6.36
C GLY A 282 -30.07 15.92 -7.63
N LEU A 283 -29.45 14.74 -7.50
CA LEU A 283 -28.98 13.97 -8.65
C LEU A 283 -30.05 12.97 -9.13
N GLU A 284 -30.54 13.14 -10.35
CA GLU A 284 -31.53 12.21 -10.91
C GLU A 284 -30.92 10.86 -11.30
N GLN A 285 -29.69 10.87 -11.83
CA GLN A 285 -28.97 9.68 -12.28
C GLN A 285 -27.49 9.73 -11.90
N VAL A 286 -26.94 8.59 -11.47
CA VAL A 286 -25.53 8.46 -11.04
C VAL A 286 -24.87 7.20 -11.59
N SER A 287 -23.53 7.20 -11.61
CA SER A 287 -22.76 5.96 -11.65
C SER A 287 -22.43 5.50 -10.24
N LEU A 288 -22.49 4.19 -9.96
CA LEU A 288 -22.15 3.63 -8.65
C LEU A 288 -20.87 2.81 -8.71
N VAL A 289 -20.03 2.96 -7.68
CA VAL A 289 -18.91 2.05 -7.43
C VAL A 289 -19.06 1.46 -6.03
N GLY A 290 -19.34 0.17 -5.96
CA GLY A 290 -19.51 -0.57 -4.71
C GLY A 290 -18.35 -1.53 -4.48
N GLN A 291 -17.71 -1.44 -3.31
CA GLN A 291 -16.66 -2.36 -2.88
C GLN A 291 -17.13 -3.16 -1.68
N SER A 292 -16.79 -4.45 -1.61
CA SER A 292 -17.20 -5.32 -0.50
C SER A 292 -18.73 -5.28 -0.27
N GLN A 293 -19.19 -5.00 0.95
CA GLN A 293 -20.60 -4.74 1.28
C GLN A 293 -21.24 -3.69 0.35
N GLY A 294 -20.50 -2.63 0.02
CA GLY A 294 -21.00 -1.55 -0.84
C GLY A 294 -21.41 -2.06 -2.22
N ALA A 295 -20.86 -3.19 -2.69
CA ALA A 295 -21.31 -3.83 -3.93
C ALA A 295 -22.74 -4.37 -3.83
N ALA A 296 -23.10 -4.97 -2.69
CA ALA A 296 -24.46 -5.47 -2.47
C ALA A 296 -25.45 -4.32 -2.30
N VAL A 297 -25.06 -3.26 -1.58
CA VAL A 297 -25.88 -2.04 -1.43
C VAL A 297 -26.11 -1.36 -2.78
N ALA A 298 -25.06 -1.21 -3.60
CA ALA A 298 -25.15 -0.64 -4.94
C ALA A 298 -26.10 -1.44 -5.84
N ALA A 299 -25.96 -2.78 -5.85
CA ALA A 299 -26.80 -3.65 -6.65
C ALA A 299 -28.27 -3.62 -6.20
N ALA A 300 -28.54 -3.63 -4.88
CA ALA A 300 -29.89 -3.50 -4.34
C ALA A 300 -30.51 -2.14 -4.71
N PHE A 301 -29.76 -1.05 -4.57
CA PHE A 301 -30.23 0.28 -4.97
C PHE A 301 -30.55 0.33 -6.46
N ALA A 302 -29.66 -0.19 -7.32
CA ALA A 302 -29.86 -0.21 -8.77
C ALA A 302 -31.05 -1.09 -9.20
N ALA A 303 -31.26 -2.23 -8.53
CA ALA A 303 -32.41 -3.11 -8.78
C ALA A 303 -33.74 -2.44 -8.41
N ARG A 304 -33.77 -1.67 -7.32
CA ARG A 304 -34.97 -0.99 -6.81
C ARG A 304 -35.23 0.35 -7.51
N ASN A 305 -34.20 0.94 -8.12
CA ASN A 305 -34.24 2.25 -8.78
C ASN A 305 -33.60 2.20 -10.18
N PRO A 306 -34.13 1.39 -11.13
CA PRO A 306 -33.45 1.08 -12.39
C PRO A 306 -33.13 2.31 -13.25
N ASN A 307 -33.93 3.38 -13.17
CA ASN A 307 -33.71 4.59 -13.96
C ASN A 307 -32.65 5.53 -13.37
N ARG A 308 -32.24 5.30 -12.12
CA ARG A 308 -31.30 6.20 -11.39
C ARG A 308 -29.84 5.79 -11.50
N VAL A 309 -29.53 4.63 -12.07
CA VAL A 309 -28.16 4.12 -12.21
C VAL A 309 -27.85 3.82 -13.66
N ASN A 310 -26.89 4.54 -14.25
CA ASN A 310 -26.47 4.30 -15.64
C ASN A 310 -25.39 3.21 -15.74
N LYS A 311 -24.42 3.26 -14.83
CA LYS A 311 -23.24 2.40 -14.79
C LYS A 311 -22.97 1.99 -13.36
N MET A 312 -22.58 0.74 -13.19
CA MET A 312 -22.26 0.17 -11.89
C MET A 312 -20.96 -0.61 -11.96
N VAL A 313 -20.04 -0.33 -11.04
CA VAL A 313 -18.83 -1.12 -10.84
C VAL A 313 -18.89 -1.77 -9.47
N LEU A 314 -18.71 -3.08 -9.43
CA LEU A 314 -18.73 -3.90 -8.21
C LEU A 314 -17.36 -4.55 -8.03
N CYS A 315 -16.74 -4.46 -6.86
CA CYS A 315 -15.43 -5.07 -6.60
C CYS A 315 -15.41 -5.82 -5.27
N GLY A 316 -14.99 -7.09 -5.30
CA GLY A 316 -14.95 -7.94 -4.09
C GLY A 316 -16.34 -8.14 -3.46
N GLY A 317 -17.40 -7.96 -4.25
CA GLY A 317 -18.79 -8.00 -3.81
C GLY A 317 -19.33 -9.42 -3.64
N TYR A 318 -20.51 -9.53 -3.05
CA TYR A 318 -21.21 -10.81 -2.88
C TYR A 318 -22.72 -10.63 -2.97
N ALA A 319 -23.41 -11.60 -3.54
CA ALA A 319 -24.87 -11.63 -3.55
C ALA A 319 -25.42 -12.08 -2.19
N ARG A 320 -24.69 -12.97 -1.51
CA ARG A 320 -25.08 -13.56 -0.22
C ARG A 320 -23.97 -13.34 0.80
N GLY A 321 -24.34 -12.69 1.90
CA GLY A 321 -23.54 -12.59 3.11
C GLY A 321 -23.23 -13.96 3.68
N ARG A 322 -22.23 -14.04 4.57
CA ARG A 322 -21.70 -15.30 5.08
C ARG A 322 -22.79 -16.24 5.64
N ARG A 323 -23.77 -15.72 6.37
CA ARG A 323 -24.86 -16.50 6.99
C ARG A 323 -25.90 -16.97 5.97
N MET A 324 -26.02 -16.28 4.85
CA MET A 324 -27.02 -16.57 3.79
C MET A 324 -26.53 -17.60 2.77
N ARG A 325 -25.32 -18.15 2.94
CA ARG A 325 -24.71 -19.13 2.04
C ARG A 325 -25.09 -20.59 2.37
N GLY A 326 -25.81 -20.83 3.47
CA GLY A 326 -26.46 -22.12 3.77
C GLY A 326 -25.63 -23.13 4.57
N SER A 327 -24.43 -22.79 5.04
CA SER A 327 -23.59 -23.68 5.86
C SER A 327 -23.65 -23.31 7.35
N LYS A 328 -23.84 -24.31 8.22
CA LYS A 328 -23.68 -24.15 9.68
C LYS A 328 -22.28 -23.66 10.07
N GLY A 329 -21.25 -24.10 9.33
CA GLY A 329 -19.87 -23.65 9.56
C GLY A 329 -19.69 -22.16 9.28
N GLN A 330 -20.33 -21.64 8.23
CA GLN A 330 -20.26 -20.21 7.89
C GLN A 330 -21.01 -19.34 8.91
N ILE A 331 -22.10 -19.84 9.49
CA ILE A 331 -22.77 -19.18 10.61
C ILE A 331 -21.85 -19.13 11.83
N ALA A 332 -21.19 -20.24 12.17
CA ALA A 332 -20.24 -20.28 13.29
C ALA A 332 -19.03 -19.36 13.08
N GLU A 333 -18.48 -19.30 11.85
CA GLU A 333 -17.41 -18.35 11.49
C GLU A 333 -17.88 -16.89 11.62
N SER A 334 -19.12 -16.59 11.22
CA SER A 334 -19.74 -15.28 11.40
C SER A 334 -19.81 -14.91 12.89
N ASP A 335 -20.34 -15.82 13.71
CA ASP A 335 -20.48 -15.61 15.16
C ASP A 335 -19.10 -15.39 15.82
N ALA A 336 -18.11 -16.22 15.47
CA ALA A 336 -16.75 -16.10 15.99
C ALA A 336 -16.09 -14.76 15.61
N PHE A 337 -16.28 -14.31 14.36
CA PHE A 337 -15.72 -13.04 13.90
C PHE A 337 -16.41 -11.83 14.57
N ILE A 338 -17.73 -11.91 14.80
CA ILE A 338 -18.48 -10.89 15.56
C ILE A 338 -18.01 -10.83 17.02
N THR A 339 -17.81 -11.98 17.68
CA THR A 339 -17.24 -12.03 19.03
C THR A 339 -15.83 -11.42 19.05
N LEU A 340 -15.00 -11.74 18.06
CA LEU A 340 -13.67 -11.16 17.94
C LEU A 340 -13.71 -9.63 17.84
N ILE A 341 -14.66 -9.07 17.07
CA ILE A 341 -14.88 -7.63 17.01
C ILE A 341 -15.28 -7.10 18.39
N ARG A 342 -16.35 -7.59 19.01
CA ARG A 342 -16.81 -7.06 20.31
C ARG A 342 -15.71 -7.05 21.36
N GLU A 343 -14.97 -8.14 21.45
CA GLU A 343 -13.98 -8.34 22.52
C GLU A 343 -12.61 -7.75 22.19
N GLY A 344 -12.26 -7.62 20.91
CA GLY A 344 -10.92 -7.26 20.47
C GLY A 344 -10.79 -5.86 19.89
N TRP A 345 -11.87 -5.28 19.36
CA TRP A 345 -11.84 -4.04 18.57
C TRP A 345 -11.23 -2.85 19.31
N GLY A 346 -11.43 -2.73 20.62
CA GLY A 346 -10.87 -1.65 21.44
C GLY A 346 -9.47 -1.92 21.99
N LYS A 347 -8.89 -3.10 21.77
CA LYS A 347 -7.63 -3.52 22.40
C LYS A 347 -6.43 -3.17 21.50
N GLU A 348 -5.44 -2.49 22.06
CA GLU A 348 -4.15 -2.23 21.40
C GLU A 348 -3.18 -3.41 21.57
N LEU A 349 -3.61 -4.60 21.13
CA LEU A 349 -2.79 -5.80 21.13
C LEU A 349 -2.26 -6.06 19.73
N ASP A 350 -0.93 -6.06 19.56
CA ASP A 350 -0.30 -6.27 18.25
C ASP A 350 -0.74 -7.56 17.56
N ALA A 351 -0.92 -8.64 18.33
CA ALA A 351 -1.42 -9.90 17.82
C ALA A 351 -2.85 -9.78 17.24
N TYR A 352 -3.72 -9.01 17.91
CA TYR A 352 -5.06 -8.74 17.42
C TYR A 352 -5.02 -7.89 16.15
N VAL A 353 -4.23 -6.81 16.14
CA VAL A 353 -4.09 -5.92 14.97
C VAL A 353 -3.62 -6.69 13.74
N ARG A 354 -2.57 -7.51 13.89
CA ARG A 354 -2.03 -8.33 12.81
C ARG A 354 -3.05 -9.34 12.29
N MET A 355 -3.66 -10.11 13.19
CA MET A 355 -4.66 -11.10 12.82
C MET A 355 -5.88 -10.46 12.16
N PHE A 356 -6.40 -9.38 12.74
CA PHE A 356 -7.62 -8.71 12.27
C PHE A 356 -7.42 -8.11 10.88
N GLY A 357 -6.34 -7.35 10.68
CA GLY A 357 -6.01 -6.77 9.38
C GLY A 357 -5.75 -7.83 8.31
N ALA A 358 -5.14 -8.96 8.66
CA ALA A 358 -4.84 -10.05 7.73
C ALA A 358 -6.09 -10.74 7.16
N PHE A 359 -7.26 -10.62 7.81
CA PHE A 359 -8.53 -11.07 7.21
C PHE A 359 -8.94 -10.25 5.98
N PHE A 360 -8.34 -9.07 5.77
CA PHE A 360 -8.63 -8.20 4.64
C PHE A 360 -7.43 -8.05 3.70
N MET A 361 -6.21 -8.01 4.25
CA MET A 361 -4.99 -7.75 3.50
C MET A 361 -3.87 -8.70 3.98
N PRO A 362 -3.95 -10.01 3.69
CA PRO A 362 -2.97 -10.98 4.18
C PRO A 362 -1.54 -10.69 3.75
N ASP A 363 -1.34 -9.99 2.62
CA ASP A 363 -0.01 -9.65 2.11
C ASP A 363 0.49 -8.28 2.60
N ALA A 364 -0.28 -7.60 3.47
CA ALA A 364 0.12 -6.30 4.03
C ALA A 364 1.20 -6.43 5.10
N ASN A 365 2.13 -5.48 5.11
CA ASN A 365 3.13 -5.37 6.16
C ASN A 365 2.54 -4.84 7.48
N ALA A 366 3.31 -4.90 8.57
CA ALA A 366 2.86 -4.51 9.91
C ALA A 366 2.33 -3.07 9.98
N ASP A 367 2.97 -2.12 9.29
CA ASP A 367 2.54 -0.71 9.30
C ASP A 367 1.21 -0.54 8.58
N GLN A 368 1.02 -1.22 7.44
CA GLN A 368 -0.24 -1.20 6.68
C GLN A 368 -1.38 -1.82 7.48
N LEU A 369 -1.14 -2.96 8.15
CA LEU A 369 -2.11 -3.61 9.02
C LEU A 369 -2.49 -2.72 10.22
N SER A 370 -1.50 -2.08 10.82
CA SER A 370 -1.70 -1.12 11.92
C SER A 370 -2.51 0.08 11.46
N ALA A 371 -2.15 0.72 10.35
CA ALA A 371 -2.88 1.87 9.80
C ALA A 371 -4.34 1.53 9.49
N PHE A 372 -4.60 0.41 8.82
CA PHE A 372 -5.95 -0.03 8.50
C PHE A 372 -6.79 -0.35 9.74
N THR A 373 -6.21 -1.02 10.74
CA THR A 373 -6.91 -1.35 11.98
C THR A 373 -7.16 -0.11 12.83
N ASN A 374 -6.19 0.81 12.91
CA ASN A 374 -6.32 2.07 13.64
C ASN A 374 -7.41 2.97 13.04
N LEU A 375 -7.52 3.03 11.71
CA LEU A 375 -8.59 3.75 11.01
C LEU A 375 -9.96 3.17 11.39
N GLN A 376 -10.12 1.85 11.33
CA GLN A 376 -11.36 1.18 11.67
C GLN A 376 -11.80 1.46 13.12
N ARG A 377 -10.86 1.45 14.08
CA ARG A 377 -11.15 1.82 15.49
C ARG A 377 -11.62 3.26 15.65
N LYS A 378 -11.08 4.19 14.86
CA LYS A 378 -11.52 5.60 14.87
C LYS A 378 -12.87 5.80 14.19
N ALA A 379 -13.17 4.98 13.19
CA ALA A 379 -14.39 5.07 12.41
C ALA A 379 -15.62 4.67 13.23
N THR A 380 -15.56 3.63 14.06
CA THR A 380 -16.77 3.11 14.74
C THR A 380 -16.46 2.45 16.08
N PRO A 381 -17.36 2.54 17.08
CA PRO A 381 -17.23 1.78 18.33
C PRO A 381 -17.45 0.27 18.14
N PRO A 382 -16.96 -0.59 19.07
CA PRO A 382 -17.02 -2.05 18.92
C PRO A 382 -18.43 -2.62 18.69
N GLU A 383 -19.46 -2.12 19.38
CA GLU A 383 -20.82 -2.64 19.24
C GLU A 383 -21.45 -2.32 17.88
N ASN A 384 -21.14 -1.14 17.33
CA ASN A 384 -21.55 -0.79 15.97
C ASN A 384 -20.82 -1.67 14.96
N ALA A 385 -19.49 -1.83 15.09
CA ALA A 385 -18.73 -2.74 14.24
C ALA A 385 -19.34 -4.15 14.25
N ALA A 386 -19.66 -4.70 15.42
CA ALA A 386 -20.28 -6.01 15.55
C ALA A 386 -21.65 -6.08 14.86
N SER A 387 -22.48 -5.04 15.03
CA SER A 387 -23.83 -4.97 14.45
C SER A 387 -23.82 -4.79 12.93
N ILE A 388 -22.94 -3.92 12.42
CA ILE A 388 -22.66 -3.75 10.98
C ILE A 388 -22.17 -5.09 10.40
N GLN A 389 -21.26 -5.79 11.09
CA GLN A 389 -20.74 -7.06 10.60
C GLN A 389 -21.81 -8.15 10.57
N LEU A 390 -22.71 -8.19 11.54
CA LEU A 390 -23.87 -9.08 11.52
C LEU A 390 -24.80 -8.76 10.35
N ALA A 391 -25.08 -7.48 10.10
CA ALA A 391 -25.90 -7.04 8.97
C ALA A 391 -25.26 -7.45 7.64
N ILE A 392 -23.95 -7.16 7.45
CA ILE A 392 -23.13 -7.61 6.31
C ILE A 392 -23.31 -9.10 6.03
N ASP A 393 -23.18 -9.91 7.08
CA ASP A 393 -23.21 -11.36 6.95
C ASP A 393 -24.63 -11.90 6.69
N SER A 394 -25.66 -11.09 6.93
CA SER A 394 -27.08 -11.42 6.75
C SER A 394 -27.69 -10.89 5.45
N ILE A 395 -26.91 -10.20 4.61
CA ILE A 395 -27.36 -9.72 3.29
C ILE A 395 -27.71 -10.90 2.38
N ASP A 396 -28.84 -10.80 1.67
CA ASP A 396 -29.12 -11.61 0.49
C ASP A 396 -29.86 -10.75 -0.55
N ILE A 397 -29.24 -10.56 -1.71
CA ILE A 397 -29.83 -9.82 -2.84
C ILE A 397 -30.01 -10.71 -4.07
N SER A 398 -29.91 -12.03 -3.92
CA SER A 398 -29.88 -12.98 -5.04
C SER A 398 -31.11 -12.86 -5.95
N THR A 399 -32.28 -12.55 -5.36
CA THR A 399 -33.55 -12.39 -6.08
C THR A 399 -33.72 -11.02 -6.72
N GLU A 400 -32.89 -10.05 -6.37
CA GLU A 400 -32.97 -8.67 -6.88
C GLU A 400 -32.04 -8.41 -8.07
N LEU A 401 -30.96 -9.21 -8.23
CA LEU A 401 -29.93 -8.98 -9.24
C LEU A 401 -30.48 -8.91 -10.67
N SER A 402 -31.51 -9.71 -11.00
CA SER A 402 -32.11 -9.75 -12.33
C SER A 402 -32.84 -8.45 -12.70
N ASN A 403 -33.15 -7.60 -11.72
CA ASN A 403 -33.85 -6.34 -11.93
C ASN A 403 -32.89 -5.18 -12.23
N VAL A 404 -31.58 -5.40 -12.10
CA VAL A 404 -30.56 -4.38 -12.42
C VAL A 404 -30.53 -4.14 -13.93
N GLN A 405 -30.75 -2.89 -14.33
CA GLN A 405 -30.69 -2.45 -15.74
C GLN A 405 -29.38 -1.71 -16.08
N ALA A 406 -28.64 -1.27 -15.07
CA ALA A 406 -27.39 -0.55 -15.25
C ALA A 406 -26.34 -1.41 -15.96
N SER A 407 -25.59 -0.80 -16.89
CA SER A 407 -24.39 -1.44 -17.43
C SER A 407 -23.44 -1.75 -16.28
N THR A 408 -23.01 -3.01 -16.15
CA THR A 408 -22.34 -3.47 -14.93
C THR A 408 -20.99 -4.13 -15.20
N LEU A 409 -19.98 -3.71 -14.45
CA LEU A 409 -18.65 -4.34 -14.41
C LEU A 409 -18.41 -4.92 -13.02
N VAL A 410 -18.09 -6.21 -12.93
CA VAL A 410 -17.83 -6.92 -11.68
C VAL A 410 -16.39 -7.40 -11.65
N PHE A 411 -15.63 -6.95 -10.65
CA PHE A 411 -14.28 -7.38 -10.36
C PHE A 411 -14.27 -8.29 -9.14
N HIS A 412 -13.41 -9.31 -9.17
CA HIS A 412 -13.17 -10.14 -7.99
C HIS A 412 -11.75 -10.69 -7.96
N VAL A 413 -11.11 -10.63 -6.80
CA VAL A 413 -9.76 -11.15 -6.58
C VAL A 413 -9.83 -12.68 -6.41
N ARG A 414 -9.01 -13.43 -7.14
CA ARG A 414 -9.12 -14.89 -7.22
C ARG A 414 -9.05 -15.60 -5.87
N GLU A 415 -8.12 -15.18 -5.02
CA GLU A 415 -7.87 -15.76 -3.71
C GLU A 415 -8.26 -14.79 -2.59
N ASP A 416 -9.30 -13.97 -2.83
CA ASP A 416 -9.81 -12.98 -1.87
C ASP A 416 -10.02 -13.60 -0.47
N ALA A 417 -9.27 -13.08 0.50
CA ALA A 417 -9.24 -13.58 1.88
C ALA A 417 -10.56 -13.37 2.65
N ARG A 418 -11.45 -12.49 2.18
CA ARG A 418 -12.65 -12.07 2.90
C ARG A 418 -13.95 -12.50 2.23
N ALA A 419 -14.05 -12.34 0.92
CA ALA A 419 -15.25 -12.63 0.13
C ALA A 419 -14.93 -13.71 -0.92
N PRO A 420 -15.55 -14.90 -0.87
CA PRO A 420 -15.24 -15.98 -1.80
C PRO A 420 -15.44 -15.57 -3.27
N PHE A 421 -14.50 -15.92 -4.13
CA PHE A 421 -14.54 -15.62 -5.57
C PHE A 421 -15.84 -16.04 -6.27
N GLU A 422 -16.42 -17.16 -5.84
CA GLU A 422 -17.69 -17.66 -6.38
C GLU A 422 -18.89 -16.75 -6.08
N GLU A 423 -18.83 -15.92 -5.04
CA GLU A 423 -19.88 -14.93 -4.78
C GLU A 423 -19.82 -13.75 -5.77
N GLY A 424 -18.62 -13.33 -6.18
CA GLY A 424 -18.46 -12.35 -7.26
C GLY A 424 -18.94 -12.89 -8.60
N ARG A 425 -18.64 -14.16 -8.90
CA ARG A 425 -19.15 -14.84 -10.10
C ARG A 425 -20.67 -14.94 -10.09
N ARG A 426 -21.26 -15.33 -8.95
CA ARG A 426 -22.72 -15.41 -8.79
C ARG A 426 -23.38 -14.05 -8.95
N MET A 427 -22.78 -12.99 -8.39
CA MET A 427 -23.25 -11.62 -8.56
C MET A 427 -23.23 -11.20 -10.04
N ALA A 428 -22.13 -11.45 -10.76
CA ALA A 428 -22.05 -11.15 -12.18
C ALA A 428 -23.04 -11.98 -13.02
N ALA A 429 -23.24 -13.25 -12.70
CA ALA A 429 -24.18 -14.11 -13.41
C ALA A 429 -25.66 -13.71 -13.17
N GLY A 430 -25.97 -13.12 -12.02
CA GLY A 430 -27.32 -12.67 -11.69
C GLY A 430 -27.70 -11.33 -12.32
N ILE A 431 -26.73 -10.51 -12.72
CA ILE A 431 -26.97 -9.19 -13.29
C ILE A 431 -26.99 -9.27 -14.83
N PRO A 432 -28.07 -8.83 -15.51
CA PRO A 432 -28.15 -8.84 -16.96
C PRO A 432 -26.98 -8.11 -17.62
N ASN A 433 -26.34 -8.76 -18.59
CA ASN A 433 -25.23 -8.22 -19.39
C ASN A 433 -24.00 -7.76 -18.58
N ALA A 434 -23.86 -8.18 -17.32
CA ALA A 434 -22.67 -7.83 -16.54
C ALA A 434 -21.41 -8.49 -17.09
N ARG A 435 -20.31 -7.75 -17.07
CA ARG A 435 -18.98 -8.25 -17.39
C ARG A 435 -18.22 -8.62 -16.13
N PHE A 436 -17.64 -9.81 -16.09
CA PHE A 436 -16.82 -10.27 -14.96
C PHE A 436 -15.33 -10.19 -15.28
N ILE A 437 -14.54 -9.56 -14.42
CA ILE A 437 -13.09 -9.42 -14.53
C ILE A 437 -12.41 -10.03 -13.29
N PRO A 438 -11.72 -11.18 -13.45
CA PRO A 438 -10.88 -11.69 -12.38
C PRO A 438 -9.60 -10.88 -12.22
N LEU A 439 -9.23 -10.62 -10.96
CA LEU A 439 -7.99 -9.99 -10.55
C LEU A 439 -7.11 -11.00 -9.80
N GLU A 440 -5.80 -10.88 -9.96
CA GLU A 440 -4.84 -11.76 -9.27
C GLU A 440 -4.53 -11.22 -7.87
N GLY A 441 -4.15 -12.09 -6.95
CA GLY A 441 -3.80 -11.74 -5.57
C GLY A 441 -4.76 -12.31 -4.54
N ARG A 442 -4.58 -11.87 -3.29
CA ARG A 442 -5.28 -12.40 -2.10
C ARG A 442 -5.93 -11.31 -1.24
N ASN A 443 -5.52 -10.06 -1.43
CA ASN A 443 -6.04 -8.92 -0.68
C ASN A 443 -7.47 -8.58 -1.11
N HIS A 444 -8.37 -8.46 -0.13
CA HIS A 444 -9.71 -7.93 -0.31
C HIS A 444 -9.69 -6.40 -0.47
N VAL A 445 -8.81 -5.74 0.29
CA VAL A 445 -8.49 -4.32 0.16
C VAL A 445 -7.13 -4.21 -0.52
N MET A 446 -7.13 -3.84 -1.81
CA MET A 446 -5.90 -3.83 -2.60
C MET A 446 -4.87 -2.82 -2.07
N LEU A 447 -3.61 -3.25 -2.01
CA LEU A 447 -2.47 -2.45 -1.60
C LEU A 447 -1.95 -1.58 -2.75
N ALA A 448 -1.09 -0.60 -2.44
CA ALA A 448 -0.54 0.31 -3.44
C ALA A 448 0.33 -0.40 -4.49
N ASP A 449 0.99 -1.47 -4.06
CA ASP A 449 1.90 -2.31 -4.83
C ASP A 449 1.22 -3.54 -5.44
N ASP A 450 -0.09 -3.73 -5.21
CA ASP A 450 -0.85 -4.79 -5.87
C ASP A 450 -0.98 -4.46 -7.37
N PRO A 451 -0.48 -5.32 -8.28
CA PRO A 451 -0.63 -5.10 -9.73
C PRO A 451 -2.10 -5.03 -10.18
N SER A 452 -2.97 -5.67 -9.40
CA SER A 452 -4.42 -5.65 -9.62
C SER A 452 -5.06 -4.29 -9.37
N LEU A 453 -4.47 -3.42 -8.55
CA LEU A 453 -5.00 -2.08 -8.28
C LEU A 453 -4.93 -1.20 -9.53
N GLU A 454 -3.78 -1.17 -10.20
CA GLU A 454 -3.60 -0.40 -11.44
C GLU A 454 -4.59 -0.86 -12.52
N ARG A 455 -4.68 -2.19 -12.71
CA ARG A 455 -5.63 -2.78 -13.66
C ARG A 455 -7.08 -2.42 -13.32
N PHE A 456 -7.45 -2.50 -12.05
CA PHE A 456 -8.79 -2.11 -11.58
C PHE A 456 -9.10 -0.65 -11.93
N LEU A 457 -8.21 0.28 -11.56
CA LEU A 457 -8.43 1.73 -11.79
C LEU A 457 -8.50 2.08 -13.28
N ASN A 458 -7.67 1.46 -14.12
CA ASN A 458 -7.68 1.68 -15.56
C ASN A 458 -8.99 1.19 -16.20
N GLU A 459 -9.46 0.01 -15.81
CA GLU A 459 -10.71 -0.56 -16.32
C GLU A 459 -11.95 0.22 -15.83
N VAL A 460 -11.95 0.66 -14.56
CA VAL A 460 -12.99 1.54 -14.01
C VAL A 460 -13.08 2.85 -14.80
N SER A 461 -11.94 3.53 -14.99
CA SER A 461 -11.91 4.83 -15.67
C SER A 461 -12.45 4.71 -17.09
N ARG A 462 -11.94 3.73 -17.85
CA ARG A 462 -12.40 3.43 -19.21
C ARG A 462 -13.90 3.11 -19.26
N PHE A 463 -14.40 2.30 -18.34
CA PHE A 463 -15.81 1.94 -18.29
C PHE A 463 -16.70 3.14 -17.98
N LEU A 464 -16.29 4.03 -17.07
CA LEU A 464 -17.03 5.22 -16.70
C LEU A 464 -16.99 6.34 -17.78
N GLU A 465 -16.06 6.26 -18.73
CA GLU A 465 -15.99 7.17 -19.89
C GLU A 465 -16.90 6.78 -21.06
N GLN A 466 -17.13 5.47 -21.29
CA GLN A 466 -17.89 4.92 -22.43
C GLN A 466 -19.38 5.19 -22.40
#